data_AF-A0A958ZFU2-F1
#
_entry.id   AF-A0A958ZFU2-F1
#
_cell.length_a   1.000
_cell.length_b   1.000
_cell.length_c   1.000
_cell.angle_alpha   90.00
_cell.angle_beta   90.00
_cell.angle_gamma   90.00
#
_symmetry.space_group_name_H-M   'P 1'
#
loop_
_entity.id
_entity.type
_entity.pdbx_description
1 polymer ?
#
loop_
_entity_poly.entity_id
_entity_poly.type
_entity_poly.pdbx_seq_one_letter_code
_entity_poly.pdbx_strand_id
1 'polypeptide(L)'
;MNLSKQLLTLCVLFISGFIFSQETNEWKQFHSQDGFVFYKKYAECKFQDIQGQSWALIKLENTNDFDAKVDFYYETYLDGQCMDCGNYSQEKLKVVSLPAGAAKEGFCKPDGRRGPLDVFHKFTLVKARELTDLKVVNLTFEKIKIKDK
;
A
#
# COMPACT_ATOMS: atom_id res chain seq x y z
N MET A 1 29.84 49.38 -13.05
CA MET A 1 29.98 47.94 -12.74
C MET A 1 29.92 47.74 -11.24
N ASN A 2 28.80 47.27 -10.69
CA ASN A 2 28.72 46.81 -9.30
C ASN A 2 28.20 45.37 -9.29
N LEU A 3 29.02 44.48 -9.85
CA LEU A 3 28.76 43.05 -10.01
C LEU A 3 28.83 42.28 -8.67
N SER A 4 29.28 42.92 -7.60
CA SER A 4 29.51 42.29 -6.28
C SER A 4 28.28 42.22 -5.38
N LYS A 5 27.20 42.97 -5.67
CA LYS A 5 25.99 43.00 -4.83
C LYS A 5 24.88 42.05 -5.27
N GLN A 6 24.99 41.42 -6.45
CA GLN A 6 23.99 40.46 -6.95
C GLN A 6 24.35 38.99 -6.69
N LEU A 7 25.55 38.71 -6.16
CA LEU A 7 25.96 37.33 -5.88
C LEU A 7 25.47 36.80 -4.52
N LEU A 8 25.05 37.66 -3.59
CA LEU A 8 24.70 37.24 -2.23
C LEU A 8 23.24 36.77 -2.06
N THR A 9 22.36 37.10 -3.01
CA THR A 9 20.92 36.77 -2.92
C THR A 9 20.57 35.41 -3.52
N LEU A 10 21.51 34.74 -4.21
CA LEU A 10 21.25 33.48 -4.92
C LEU A 10 21.54 32.21 -4.11
N CYS A 11 22.06 32.32 -2.87
CA CYS A 11 22.35 31.15 -2.02
C CYS A 11 21.19 30.70 -1.12
N VAL A 12 20.09 31.46 -1.02
CA VAL A 12 18.99 31.16 -0.07
C VAL A 12 17.90 30.25 -0.68
N LEU A 13 17.93 29.99 -2.00
CA LEU A 13 16.86 29.26 -2.69
C LEU A 13 17.09 27.74 -2.87
N PHE A 14 18.17 27.17 -2.33
CA PHE A 14 18.51 25.74 -2.53
C PHE A 14 18.32 24.84 -1.30
N ILE A 15 17.74 25.33 -0.20
CA ILE A 15 17.52 24.53 1.02
C ILE A 15 16.06 24.04 1.16
N SER A 16 15.24 24.14 0.11
CA SER A 16 13.91 23.52 0.12
C SER A 16 13.95 22.14 -0.52
N GLY A 17 13.95 21.07 0.29
CA GLY A 17 13.27 19.86 -0.15
C GLY A 17 13.87 18.49 0.14
N PHE A 18 14.72 18.28 1.14
CA PHE A 18 14.91 16.93 1.66
C PHE A 18 13.89 16.65 2.78
N ILE A 19 12.62 16.51 2.40
CA ILE A 19 11.66 15.84 3.28
C ILE A 19 12.04 14.37 3.27
N PHE A 20 12.89 13.96 4.20
CA PHE A 20 13.03 12.55 4.54
C PHE A 20 11.69 12.11 5.12
N SER A 21 10.84 11.49 4.27
CA SER A 21 9.64 10.81 4.73
C SER A 21 10.10 9.64 5.61
N GLN A 22 10.16 9.86 6.92
CA GLN A 22 10.18 8.74 7.86
C GLN A 22 8.92 7.90 7.58
N GLU A 23 9.06 6.59 7.53
CA GLU A 23 7.90 5.69 7.44
C GLU A 23 7.10 5.84 8.74
N THR A 24 6.12 6.74 8.71
CA THR A 24 5.16 6.91 9.79
C THR A 24 4.27 5.67 9.83
N ASN A 25 3.94 5.18 11.03
CA ASN A 25 2.93 4.13 11.25
C ASN A 25 1.48 4.57 10.90
N GLU A 26 1.35 5.62 10.09
CA GLU A 26 0.10 6.26 9.71
C GLU A 26 -0.42 5.67 8.41
N TRP A 27 -1.73 5.51 8.34
CA TRP A 27 -2.42 5.08 7.13
C TRP A 27 -2.35 6.17 6.07
N LYS A 28 -1.78 5.87 4.90
CA LYS A 28 -1.75 6.77 3.74
C LYS A 28 -2.60 6.20 2.62
N GLN A 29 -3.54 7.00 2.10
CA GLN A 29 -4.31 6.61 0.93
C GLN A 29 -3.37 6.47 -0.28
N PHE A 30 -3.52 5.39 -1.04
CA PHE A 30 -2.72 5.16 -2.26
C PHE A 30 -3.56 4.77 -3.48
N HIS A 31 -4.84 4.42 -3.30
CA HIS A 31 -5.76 4.17 -4.40
C HIS A 31 -7.20 4.45 -3.99
N SER A 32 -8.03 4.89 -4.94
CA SER A 32 -9.47 5.01 -4.76
C SER A 32 -10.17 4.85 -6.11
N GLN A 33 -11.19 4.00 -6.14
CA GLN A 33 -11.99 3.73 -7.34
C GLN A 33 -13.37 3.21 -6.91
N ASP A 34 -14.44 3.68 -7.56
CA ASP A 34 -15.81 3.15 -7.41
C ASP A 34 -16.30 3.01 -5.95
N GLY A 35 -15.95 3.97 -5.09
CA GLY A 35 -16.31 3.95 -3.67
C GLY A 35 -15.52 2.93 -2.83
N PHE A 36 -14.43 2.39 -3.37
CA PHE A 36 -13.46 1.60 -2.62
C PHE A 36 -12.19 2.40 -2.42
N VAL A 37 -11.77 2.58 -1.18
CA VAL A 37 -10.58 3.37 -0.83
C VAL A 37 -9.54 2.48 -0.18
N PHE A 38 -8.32 2.52 -0.71
CA PHE A 38 -7.20 1.73 -0.22
C PHE A 38 -6.18 2.63 0.45
N TYR A 39 -5.81 2.25 1.66
CA TYR A 39 -4.75 2.87 2.44
C TYR A 39 -3.67 1.84 2.73
N LYS A 40 -2.43 2.30 2.85
CA LYS A 40 -1.30 1.47 3.26
C LYS A 40 -0.58 2.09 4.45
N LYS A 41 -0.04 1.23 5.31
CA LYS A 41 0.98 1.57 6.29
C LYS A 41 2.03 0.46 6.30
N TYR A 42 3.26 0.81 6.65
CA TYR A 42 4.29 -0.20 6.89
C TYR A 42 4.29 -0.60 8.35
N ALA A 43 4.53 -1.88 8.63
CA ALA A 43 4.61 -2.42 9.98
C ALA A 43 5.67 -3.51 10.05
N GLU A 44 6.47 -3.50 11.12
CA GLU A 44 7.36 -4.62 11.44
C GLU A 44 6.54 -5.78 12.01
N CYS A 45 6.46 -6.88 11.26
CA CYS A 45 5.79 -8.10 11.70
C CYS A 45 6.80 -9.08 12.29
N LYS A 46 6.55 -9.51 13.52
CA LYS A 46 7.31 -10.58 14.18
C LYS A 46 6.61 -11.91 13.95
N PHE A 47 7.26 -12.80 13.22
CA PHE A 47 6.81 -14.18 13.03
C PHE A 47 7.68 -15.11 13.90
N GLN A 48 7.09 -16.21 14.37
CA GLN A 48 7.86 -17.23 15.08
C GLN A 48 8.97 -17.77 14.15
N ASP A 49 10.21 -17.81 14.65
CA ASP A 49 11.36 -18.46 14.01
C ASP A 49 11.77 -17.96 12.61
N ILE A 50 11.36 -16.74 12.22
CA ILE A 50 11.76 -16.12 10.95
C ILE A 50 12.46 -14.78 11.21
N GLN A 51 13.40 -14.41 10.35
CA GLN A 51 14.02 -13.08 10.35
C GLN A 51 12.96 -11.97 10.36
N GLY A 52 13.29 -10.83 10.98
CA GLY A 52 12.43 -9.67 11.03
C GLY A 52 12.03 -9.21 9.61
N GLN A 53 10.75 -8.90 9.45
CA GLN A 53 10.18 -8.48 8.18
C GLN A 53 9.31 -7.25 8.39
N SER A 54 9.38 -6.32 7.45
CA SER A 54 8.41 -5.24 7.31
C SER A 54 7.40 -5.64 6.24
N TRP A 55 6.14 -5.30 6.49
CA TRP A 55 5.00 -5.56 5.63
C TRP A 55 4.24 -4.27 5.37
N ALA A 56 3.77 -4.09 4.15
CA ALA A 56 2.73 -3.13 3.84
C ALA A 56 1.38 -3.75 4.19
N LEU A 57 0.79 -3.27 5.29
CA LEU A 57 -0.58 -3.61 5.68
C LEU A 57 -1.53 -2.70 4.90
N ILE A 58 -2.58 -3.28 4.35
CA ILE A 58 -3.56 -2.58 3.52
C ILE A 58 -4.89 -2.46 4.26
N LYS A 59 -5.48 -1.27 4.27
CA LYS A 59 -6.86 -1.04 4.70
C LYS A 59 -7.70 -0.78 3.46
N LEU A 60 -8.75 -1.57 3.28
CA LEU A 60 -9.77 -1.38 2.26
C LEU A 60 -11.04 -0.87 2.93
N GLU A 61 -11.54 0.28 2.52
CA GLU A 61 -12.81 0.85 2.95
C GLU A 61 -13.82 0.77 1.82
N ASN A 62 -15.04 0.33 2.13
CA ASN A 62 -16.19 0.40 1.23
C ASN A 62 -17.03 1.62 1.63
N THR A 63 -16.91 2.72 0.88
CA THR A 63 -17.67 3.95 1.11
C THR A 63 -19.03 3.94 0.40
N ASN A 64 -19.41 2.82 -0.23
CA ASN A 64 -20.71 2.66 -0.86
C ASN A 64 -21.80 2.32 0.17
N ASP A 65 -23.06 2.42 -0.28
CA ASP A 65 -24.27 2.07 0.46
C ASP A 65 -24.71 0.61 0.25
N PHE A 66 -23.87 -0.22 -0.37
CA PHE A 66 -24.11 -1.64 -0.61
C PHE A 66 -22.95 -2.53 -0.16
N ASP A 67 -23.29 -3.73 0.28
CA ASP A 67 -22.33 -4.80 0.53
C ASP A 67 -21.72 -5.26 -0.79
N ALA A 68 -20.41 -5.51 -0.80
CA ALA A 68 -19.67 -5.87 -2.00
C ALA A 68 -18.68 -6.98 -1.76
N LYS A 69 -18.49 -7.81 -2.80
CA LYS A 69 -17.30 -8.65 -2.97
C LYS A 69 -16.40 -7.95 -4.00
N VAL A 70 -15.20 -7.58 -3.57
CA VAL A 70 -14.23 -6.83 -4.37
C VAL A 70 -13.10 -7.77 -4.80
N ASP A 71 -12.84 -7.77 -6.09
CA ASP A 71 -11.83 -8.58 -6.75
C ASP A 71 -10.80 -7.64 -7.38
N PHE A 72 -9.50 -7.84 -7.07
CA PHE A 72 -8.45 -6.96 -7.55
C PHE A 72 -7.08 -7.63 -7.56
N TYR A 73 -6.09 -6.96 -8.16
CA TYR A 73 -4.70 -7.38 -8.18
C TYR A 73 -3.79 -6.29 -7.65
N TYR A 74 -2.61 -6.69 -7.20
CA TYR A 74 -1.52 -5.76 -6.95
C TYR A 74 -0.50 -5.85 -8.07
N GLU A 75 0.00 -4.69 -8.50
CA GLU A 75 1.33 -4.59 -9.09
C GLU A 75 2.31 -4.10 -8.02
N THR A 76 3.38 -4.85 -7.82
CA THR A 76 4.44 -4.58 -6.85
C THR A 76 5.68 -4.08 -7.57
N TYR A 77 6.24 -2.99 -7.05
CA TYR A 77 7.47 -2.40 -7.56
C TYR A 77 8.54 -2.54 -6.49
N LEU A 78 9.57 -3.32 -6.77
CA LEU A 78 10.73 -3.48 -5.90
C LEU A 78 11.91 -2.67 -6.45
N ASP A 79 12.46 -1.77 -5.66
CA ASP A 79 13.52 -0.83 -6.07
C ASP A 79 13.19 -0.10 -7.40
N GLY A 80 11.92 0.30 -7.57
CA GLY A 80 11.39 0.96 -8.77
C GLY A 80 11.13 0.04 -9.96
N GLN A 81 11.46 -1.25 -9.89
CA GLN A 81 11.21 -2.23 -10.94
C GLN A 81 9.93 -3.00 -10.68
N CYS A 82 9.06 -3.08 -11.69
CA CYS A 82 7.85 -3.87 -11.55
C CYS A 82 8.16 -5.38 -11.56
N MET A 83 7.61 -6.11 -10.59
CA MET A 83 7.88 -7.54 -10.43
C MET A 83 6.81 -8.44 -11.04
N ASP A 84 5.58 -7.95 -11.15
CA ASP A 84 4.41 -8.74 -11.52
C ASP A 84 3.42 -8.02 -12.45
N CYS A 85 3.81 -6.87 -13.02
CA CYS A 85 3.00 -6.11 -13.97
C CYS A 85 2.52 -6.98 -15.13
N GLY A 86 1.25 -6.85 -15.48
CA GLY A 86 0.62 -7.60 -16.58
C GLY A 86 0.42 -9.10 -16.32
N ASN A 87 0.79 -9.63 -15.15
CA ASN A 87 0.58 -11.03 -14.78
C ASN A 87 -0.59 -11.18 -13.80
N TYR A 88 -1.79 -11.39 -14.35
CA TYR A 88 -3.05 -11.48 -13.62
C TYR A 88 -3.58 -12.92 -13.49
N SER A 89 -2.74 -13.83 -12.97
CA SER A 89 -3.14 -15.22 -12.74
C SER A 89 -4.15 -15.35 -11.58
N GLN A 90 -4.94 -16.43 -11.57
CA GLN A 90 -5.92 -16.70 -10.51
C GLN A 90 -5.27 -16.79 -9.11
N GLU A 91 -4.01 -17.23 -9.01
CA GLU A 91 -3.28 -17.29 -7.74
C GLU A 91 -2.97 -15.91 -7.14
N LYS A 92 -2.91 -14.89 -7.98
CA LYS A 92 -2.61 -13.51 -7.58
C LYS A 92 -3.87 -12.70 -7.25
N LEU A 93 -5.03 -13.18 -7.68
CA LEU A 93 -6.31 -12.53 -7.44
C LEU A 93 -6.55 -12.35 -5.93
N LYS A 94 -6.90 -11.12 -5.55
CA LYS A 94 -7.30 -10.78 -4.19
C LYS A 94 -8.80 -10.63 -4.17
N VAL A 95 -9.43 -11.27 -3.20
CA VAL A 95 -10.88 -11.29 -3.03
C VAL A 95 -11.20 -10.86 -1.62
N VAL A 96 -12.03 -9.83 -1.48
CA VAL A 96 -12.44 -9.32 -0.17
C VAL A 96 -13.92 -8.96 -0.18
N SER A 97 -14.70 -9.59 0.71
CA SER A 97 -16.06 -9.17 1.00
C SER A 97 -16.08 -8.11 2.10
N LEU A 98 -16.76 -6.99 1.85
CA LEU A 98 -16.97 -5.89 2.79
C LEU A 98 -18.44 -5.45 2.79
N PRO A 99 -19.05 -5.29 3.97
CA PRO A 99 -20.33 -4.59 4.10
C PRO A 99 -20.25 -3.13 3.64
N ALA A 100 -21.41 -2.53 3.37
CA ALA A 100 -21.56 -1.09 3.16
C ALA A 100 -20.95 -0.29 4.33
N GLY A 101 -20.20 0.77 4.03
CA GLY A 101 -19.56 1.64 5.03
C GLY A 101 -18.46 0.98 5.87
N ALA A 102 -18.13 -0.29 5.65
CA ALA A 102 -17.17 -1.01 6.46
C ALA A 102 -15.73 -0.86 5.97
N ALA A 103 -14.79 -1.11 6.89
CA ALA A 103 -13.36 -1.19 6.59
C ALA A 103 -12.82 -2.58 6.96
N LYS A 104 -11.83 -3.06 6.19
CA LYS A 104 -11.07 -4.27 6.53
C LYS A 104 -9.58 -3.97 6.41
N GLU A 105 -8.83 -4.38 7.43
CA GLU A 105 -7.39 -4.17 7.52
C GLU A 105 -6.63 -5.48 7.39
N GLY A 106 -5.47 -5.42 6.74
CA GLY A 106 -4.40 -6.39 6.88
C GLY A 106 -3.76 -6.30 8.26
N PHE A 107 -3.16 -7.39 8.72
CA PHE A 107 -2.55 -7.47 10.04
C PHE A 107 -1.45 -8.52 10.10
N CYS A 108 -0.45 -8.28 10.95
CA CYS A 108 0.61 -9.26 11.20
C CYS A 108 0.05 -10.51 11.89
N LYS A 109 -0.01 -11.64 11.16
CA LYS A 109 -0.39 -12.93 11.75
C LYS A 109 0.83 -13.62 12.36
N PRO A 110 0.83 -13.97 13.66
CA PRO A 110 2.01 -14.58 14.29
C PRO A 110 2.48 -15.89 13.63
N ASP A 111 1.55 -16.63 13.01
CA ASP A 111 1.80 -17.89 12.31
C ASP A 111 2.33 -17.73 10.88
N GLY A 112 2.59 -16.49 10.42
CA GLY A 112 3.12 -16.21 9.10
C GLY A 112 2.14 -16.35 7.94
N ARG A 113 0.87 -16.71 8.20
CA ARG A 113 -0.16 -16.77 7.16
C ARG A 113 -0.42 -15.36 6.62
N ARG A 114 -0.68 -15.27 5.31
CA ARG A 114 -0.85 -14.00 4.60
C ARG A 114 -2.27 -13.90 4.07
N GLY A 115 -2.90 -12.76 4.29
CA GLY A 115 -4.19 -12.41 3.73
C GLY A 115 -4.07 -11.60 2.44
N PRO A 116 -5.20 -11.29 1.80
CA PRO A 116 -5.23 -10.48 0.58
C PRO A 116 -4.82 -9.02 0.79
N LEU A 117 -4.70 -8.58 2.05
CA LEU A 117 -4.38 -7.22 2.46
C LEU A 117 -3.01 -7.10 3.14
N ASP A 118 -2.17 -8.14 3.02
CA ASP A 118 -0.82 -8.18 3.58
C ASP A 118 0.19 -8.31 2.43
N VAL A 119 0.97 -7.27 2.16
CA VAL A 119 1.97 -7.25 1.07
C VAL A 119 3.37 -7.17 1.66
N PHE A 120 4.27 -8.04 1.20
CA PHE A 120 5.64 -8.05 1.69
C PHE A 120 6.35 -6.76 1.29
N HIS A 121 7.01 -6.10 2.25
CA HIS A 121 7.78 -4.88 1.99
C HIS A 121 9.28 -5.20 1.91
N LYS A 122 9.88 -5.68 2.99
CA LYS A 122 11.31 -6.04 3.05
C LYS A 122 11.66 -6.93 4.23
N PHE A 123 12.84 -7.55 4.15
CA PHE A 123 13.51 -8.07 5.34
C PHE A 123 14.14 -6.90 6.11
N THR A 124 14.07 -6.91 7.44
CA THR A 124 14.61 -5.82 8.26
C THR A 124 16.08 -6.00 8.63
N LEU A 125 16.59 -7.24 8.56
CA LEU A 125 17.96 -7.59 9.00
C LEU A 125 18.95 -7.77 7.85
N VAL A 126 18.49 -7.87 6.60
CA VAL A 126 19.34 -8.06 5.44
C VAL A 126 19.02 -7.01 4.38
N LYS A 127 20.07 -6.50 3.71
CA LYS A 127 19.88 -5.61 2.57
C LYS A 127 19.40 -6.44 1.38
N ALA A 128 18.13 -6.30 1.05
CA ALA A 128 17.48 -6.89 -0.10
C ALA A 128 16.65 -5.81 -0.82
N ARG A 129 16.07 -6.16 -1.97
CA ARG A 129 15.13 -5.28 -2.66
C ARG A 129 13.91 -5.02 -1.77
N GLU A 130 13.39 -3.80 -1.80
CA GLU A 130 12.24 -3.38 -0.99
C GLU A 130 11.08 -2.86 -1.84
N LEU A 131 9.86 -3.01 -1.33
CA LEU A 131 8.64 -2.47 -1.96
C LEU A 131 8.64 -0.94 -1.96
N THR A 132 8.98 -0.37 -3.11
CA THR A 132 8.96 1.08 -3.34
C THR A 132 7.60 1.60 -3.78
N ASP A 133 6.81 0.78 -4.48
CA ASP A 133 5.46 1.16 -4.90
C ASP A 133 4.51 -0.05 -4.97
N LEU A 134 3.21 0.23 -4.84
CA LEU A 134 2.13 -0.73 -4.86
C LEU A 134 0.93 -0.10 -5.56
N LYS A 135 0.44 -0.74 -6.62
CA LYS A 135 -0.75 -0.28 -7.35
C LYS A 135 -1.86 -1.32 -7.27
N VAL A 136 -3.07 -0.87 -7.06
CA VAL A 136 -4.28 -1.69 -7.25
C VAL A 136 -4.67 -1.60 -8.72
N VAL A 137 -4.86 -2.74 -9.36
CA VAL A 137 -5.24 -2.82 -10.78
C VAL A 137 -6.33 -3.87 -10.99
N ASN A 138 -7.06 -3.71 -12.10
CA ASN A 138 -8.19 -4.57 -12.49
C ASN A 138 -9.20 -4.76 -11.35
N LEU A 139 -9.50 -3.67 -10.63
CA LEU A 139 -10.51 -3.69 -9.58
C LEU A 139 -11.89 -3.85 -10.20
N THR A 140 -12.60 -4.88 -9.75
CA THR A 140 -14.00 -5.13 -10.05
C THR A 140 -14.74 -5.47 -8.77
N PHE A 141 -16.07 -5.36 -8.78
CA PHE A 141 -16.87 -5.72 -7.63
C PHE A 141 -18.25 -6.27 -8.02
N GLU A 142 -18.79 -7.10 -7.16
CA GLU A 142 -20.15 -7.62 -7.24
C GLU A 142 -20.93 -7.18 -5.99
N LYS A 143 -22.12 -6.61 -6.20
CA LYS A 143 -23.04 -6.29 -5.08
C LYS A 143 -23.57 -7.58 -4.48
N ILE A 144 -23.43 -7.73 -3.16
CA ILE A 144 -23.96 -8.89 -2.44
C ILE A 144 -25.44 -8.65 -2.19
N LYS A 145 -26.31 -9.42 -2.85
CA LYS A 145 -27.75 -9.38 -2.59
C LYS A 145 -28.03 -10.07 -1.26
N ILE A 146 -28.51 -9.31 -0.28
CA ILE A 146 -29.09 -9.89 0.94
C ILE A 146 -30.37 -10.61 0.50
N LYS A 147 -30.46 -11.93 0.72
CA LYS A 147 -31.73 -12.64 0.58
C LYS A 147 -32.58 -12.24 1.78
N ASP A 148 -33.65 -11.50 1.53
CA ASP A 148 -34.70 -11.27 2.53
C ASP A 148 -35.19 -12.64 3.04
N LYS A 149 -35.16 -12.82 4.36
CA LYS A 149 -35.65 -14.02 5.05
C LYS A 149 -37.15 -13.98 5.22
#